data_AF-A0AAX4JV29-F1
#
_entry.id   AF-A0AAX4JV29-F1
#
_cell.length_a   1.000
_cell.length_b   1.000
_cell.length_c   1.000
_cell.angle_alpha   90.00
_cell.angle_beta   90.00
_cell.angle_gamma   90.00
#
_symmetry.space_group_name_H-M   'P 1'
#
loop_
_entity.id
_entity.type
_entity.pdbx_description
1 polymer ?
#
loop_
_entity_poly.entity_id
_entity_poly.type
_entity_poly.pdbx_seq_one_letter_code
_entity_poly.pdbx_strand_id
1 'polypeptide(L)'
;MPPKFEKEAWNDDHTTEVIRAIIQTTLINRSTIYSLPSLQGVSDNGGDRINKKIQQILKKMCDSYPGSQGIVEEEVKNVSKNKNNSKTTPSPKNSPKKSPKNKKRKVEQEDEEDEKEDEE
;
A
#
# COMPACT_ATOMS: atom_id res chain seq x y z
N MET A 1 32.03 6.22 28.50
CA MET A 1 32.28 6.89 27.21
C MET A 1 31.37 6.25 26.18
N PRO A 2 30.52 7.00 25.45
CA PRO A 2 29.78 6.41 24.34
C PRO A 2 30.77 5.87 23.29
N PRO A 3 30.46 4.74 22.63
CA PRO A 3 31.31 4.19 21.59
C PRO A 3 31.54 5.25 20.50
N LYS A 4 32.81 5.48 20.14
CA LYS A 4 33.17 6.35 19.03
C LYS A 4 32.87 5.57 17.75
N PHE A 5 31.84 5.97 17.03
CA PHE A 5 31.58 5.46 15.69
C PHE A 5 32.68 5.99 14.76
N GLU A 6 33.43 5.09 14.14
CA GLU A 6 34.35 5.46 13.07
C GLU A 6 33.51 5.91 11.87
N LYS A 7 33.89 7.06 11.30
CA LYS A 7 33.18 7.61 10.13
C LYS A 7 33.67 6.85 8.90
N GLU A 8 32.86 5.95 8.41
CA GLU A 8 33.10 5.28 7.14
C GLU A 8 32.98 6.25 5.96
N ALA A 9 33.73 5.99 4.89
CA ALA A 9 33.61 6.75 3.65
C ALA A 9 32.29 6.41 2.94
N TRP A 10 31.75 7.38 2.21
CA TRP A 10 30.52 7.15 1.44
C TRP A 10 30.76 6.14 0.31
N ASN A 11 29.86 5.17 0.15
CA ASN A 11 29.93 4.15 -0.89
C ASN A 11 28.58 4.05 -1.63
N ASP A 12 28.52 3.21 -2.66
CA ASP A 12 27.31 3.04 -3.49
C ASP A 12 26.18 2.34 -2.72
N ASP A 13 26.51 1.50 -1.74
CA ASP A 13 25.53 0.85 -0.87
C ASP A 13 24.77 1.86 -0.01
N HIS A 14 25.47 2.87 0.53
CA HIS A 14 24.86 3.98 1.28
C HIS A 14 23.89 4.76 0.38
N THR A 15 24.28 5.03 -0.87
CA THR A 15 23.40 5.68 -1.85
C THR A 15 22.14 4.85 -2.10
N THR A 16 22.32 3.54 -2.30
CA THR A 16 21.22 2.60 -2.55
C THR A 16 20.25 2.52 -1.38
N GLU A 17 20.76 2.48 -0.14
CA GLU A 17 19.93 2.43 1.07
C GLU A 17 19.18 3.75 1.30
N VAL A 18 19.81 4.90 1.01
CA VAL A 18 19.12 6.21 1.05
C VAL A 18 17.99 6.25 0.03
N ILE A 19 18.22 5.77 -1.20
CA ILE A 19 17.18 5.69 -2.23
C ILE A 19 16.02 4.80 -1.76
N ARG A 20 16.32 3.63 -1.19
CA ARG A 20 15.31 2.74 -0.60
C ARG A 20 14.51 3.45 0.50
N ALA A 21 15.18 4.14 1.42
CA ALA A 21 14.52 4.87 2.50
C ALA A 21 13.60 5.99 1.99
N ILE A 22 14.02 6.72 0.95
CA ILE A 22 13.19 7.75 0.29
C ILE A 22 11.94 7.13 -0.32
N ILE A 23 12.09 6.01 -1.06
CA ILE A 23 10.97 5.30 -1.68
C ILE A 23 9.98 4.83 -0.62
N GLN A 24 10.45 4.15 0.42
CA GLN A 24 9.62 3.66 1.52
C GLN A 24 8.86 4.79 2.20
N THR A 25 9.56 5.87 2.57
CA THR A 25 8.95 7.03 3.21
C THR A 25 7.88 7.67 2.33
N THR A 26 8.13 7.79 1.03
CA THR A 26 7.16 8.31 0.06
C THR A 26 5.93 7.41 -0.04
N LEU A 27 6.13 6.09 -0.14
CA LEU A 27 5.05 5.12 -0.27
C LEU A 27 4.19 4.99 1.00
N ILE A 28 4.78 5.13 2.18
CA ILE A 28 4.06 5.14 3.47
C ILE A 28 3.20 6.40 3.59
N ASN A 29 3.75 7.57 3.22
CA ASN A 29 3.10 8.87 3.36
C ASN A 29 2.25 9.28 2.14
N ARG A 30 1.86 8.33 1.28
CA ARG A 30 1.05 8.60 0.07
C ARG A 30 -0.25 9.33 0.34
N SER A 31 -0.92 9.02 1.45
CA SER A 31 -2.18 9.70 1.83
C SER A 31 -1.99 11.21 1.99
N THR A 32 -0.85 11.63 2.54
CA THR A 32 -0.50 13.05 2.71
C THR A 32 -0.33 13.73 1.35
N ILE A 33 0.24 13.01 0.37
CA ILE A 33 0.37 13.51 -1.01
C ILE A 33 -1.01 13.68 -1.65
N TYR A 34 -1.94 12.75 -1.41
CA TYR A 34 -3.30 12.81 -1.97
C TYR A 34 -4.12 13.97 -1.40
N SER A 35 -3.80 14.43 -0.18
CA SER A 35 -4.47 15.57 0.45
C SER A 35 -3.97 16.95 0.00
N LEU A 36 -2.98 17.03 -0.89
CA LEU A 36 -2.48 18.30 -1.37
C LEU A 36 -3.55 19.03 -2.21
N PRO A 37 -3.91 20.29 -1.89
CA PRO A 37 -4.99 21.00 -2.58
C PRO A 37 -4.78 21.11 -4.10
N SER A 38 -3.53 21.29 -4.54
CA SER A 38 -3.16 21.36 -5.96
C SER A 38 -3.36 20.05 -6.73
N LEU A 39 -3.53 18.93 -6.03
CA LEU A 39 -3.74 17.60 -6.62
C LEU A 39 -5.19 17.12 -6.48
N GLN A 40 -6.07 17.90 -5.85
CA GLN A 40 -7.46 17.52 -5.61
C GLN A 40 -8.21 17.21 -6.91
N GLY A 41 -7.95 17.98 -7.98
CA GLY A 41 -8.56 17.77 -9.30
C GLY A 41 -8.03 16.56 -10.09
N VAL A 42 -7.05 15.82 -9.56
CA VAL A 42 -6.52 14.59 -10.16
C VAL A 42 -6.56 13.38 -9.20
N SER A 43 -7.28 13.53 -8.08
CA SER A 43 -7.39 12.53 -7.02
C SER A 43 -8.52 11.50 -7.25
N ASP A 44 -9.11 11.49 -8.45
CA ASP A 44 -10.20 10.59 -8.80
C ASP A 44 -9.83 9.12 -8.60
N ASN A 45 -10.83 8.30 -8.26
CA ASN A 45 -10.68 6.86 -8.00
C ASN A 45 -9.66 6.52 -6.90
N GLY A 46 -9.67 7.28 -5.80
CA GLY A 46 -8.82 7.00 -4.64
C GLY A 46 -7.34 7.28 -4.88
N GLY A 47 -7.02 8.18 -5.81
CA GLY A 47 -5.65 8.61 -6.09
C GLY A 47 -4.84 7.66 -6.97
N ASP A 48 -5.47 6.78 -7.77
CA ASP A 48 -4.76 5.84 -8.66
C ASP A 48 -3.82 6.58 -9.64
N ARG A 49 -4.30 7.68 -10.24
CA ARG A 49 -3.50 8.48 -11.17
C ARG A 49 -2.27 9.09 -10.48
N ILE A 50 -2.44 9.59 -9.26
CA ILE A 50 -1.35 10.14 -8.44
C ILE A 50 -0.37 9.02 -8.09
N ASN A 51 -0.85 7.86 -7.66
CA ASN A 51 -0.01 6.70 -7.32
C ASN A 51 0.83 6.23 -8.51
N LYS A 52 0.24 6.11 -9.70
CA LYS A 52 0.97 5.80 -10.94
C LYS A 52 2.06 6.82 -11.21
N LYS A 53 1.76 8.12 -11.00
CA LYS A 53 2.74 9.18 -11.23
C LYS A 53 3.88 9.15 -10.22
N ILE A 54 3.59 8.89 -8.94
CA ILE A 54 4.60 8.68 -7.89
C ILE A 54 5.54 7.55 -8.30
N GLN A 55 5.01 6.39 -8.69
CA GLN A 55 5.83 5.26 -9.11
C GLN A 55 6.67 5.58 -10.35
N GLN A 56 6.13 6.30 -11.34
CA GLN A 56 6.90 6.76 -12.50
C GLN A 56 8.06 7.67 -12.12
N ILE A 57 7.85 8.61 -11.19
CA ILE A 57 8.90 9.52 -10.70
C ILE A 57 9.98 8.73 -9.96
N LEU A 58 9.58 7.82 -9.07
CA LEU A 58 10.52 6.98 -8.32
C LEU A 58 11.34 6.06 -9.23
N LYS A 59 10.72 5.49 -10.28
CA LYS A 59 11.45 4.67 -11.27
C LYS A 59 12.52 5.49 -11.98
N LYS A 60 12.16 6.68 -12.50
CA LYS A 60 13.13 7.60 -13.14
C LYS A 60 14.26 8.03 -12.21
N MET A 61 13.95 8.20 -10.92
CA MET A 61 14.96 8.49 -9.91
C MET A 61 15.94 7.33 -9.76
N CYS A 62 15.45 6.09 -9.66
CA CYS A 62 16.28 4.89 -9.61
C CYS A 62 17.13 4.69 -10.88
N ASP A 63 16.61 5.05 -12.06
CA ASP A 63 17.35 4.93 -13.32
C ASP A 63 18.61 5.82 -13.35
N SER A 64 18.70 6.82 -12.47
CA SER A 64 19.85 7.73 -12.36
C SER A 64 20.99 7.15 -11.52
N TYR A 65 20.77 6.03 -10.81
CA TYR A 65 21.74 5.43 -9.88
C TYR A 65 21.97 3.94 -10.21
N PRO A 66 23.19 3.53 -10.57
CA PRO A 66 23.50 2.13 -10.81
C PRO A 66 23.18 1.25 -9.60
N GLY A 67 22.60 0.08 -9.81
CA GLY A 67 22.25 -0.87 -8.75
C GLY A 67 20.91 -0.58 -8.06
N SER A 68 20.25 0.54 -8.37
CA SER A 68 18.95 0.89 -7.80
C SER A 68 17.75 0.43 -8.64
N GLN A 69 17.99 -0.23 -9.77
CA GLN A 69 16.93 -0.72 -10.64
C GLN A 69 16.11 -1.81 -9.93
N GLY A 70 14.78 -1.68 -9.97
CA GLY A 70 13.86 -2.67 -9.38
C GLY A 70 13.46 -2.41 -7.92
N ILE A 71 14.19 -1.56 -7.18
CA ILE A 71 13.90 -1.26 -5.76
C ILE A 71 12.45 -0.75 -5.58
N VAL A 72 11.97 0.07 -6.51
CA VAL A 72 10.59 0.60 -6.46
C VAL A 72 9.55 -0.52 -6.45
N GLU A 73 9.75 -1.58 -7.21
CA GLU A 73 8.78 -2.67 -7.37
C GLU A 73 8.78 -3.60 -6.16
N GLU A 74 9.95 -3.83 -5.57
CA GLU A 74 10.09 -4.54 -4.31
C GLU A 74 9.39 -3.77 -3.18
N GLU A 75 9.62 -2.47 -3.08
CA GLU A 75 9.04 -1.66 -2.01
C GLU A 75 7.53 -1.48 -2.13
N VAL A 76 6.99 -1.37 -3.35
CA VAL A 76 5.53 -1.35 -3.57
C VAL A 76 4.87 -2.64 -3.06
N LYS A 77 5.52 -3.80 -3.24
CA LYS A 77 5.05 -5.08 -2.70
C LYS A 77 5.18 -5.14 -1.18
N ASN A 78 6.26 -4.60 -0.61
CA ASN A 78 6.52 -4.63 0.83
C ASN A 78 5.59 -3.72 1.64
N VAL A 79 5.30 -2.50 1.15
CA VAL A 79 4.40 -1.56 1.84
C VAL A 79 2.97 -2.12 1.96
N SER A 80 2.53 -2.91 0.98
CA SER A 80 1.24 -3.61 1.03
C SER A 80 1.19 -4.66 2.15
N LYS A 81 2.33 -5.29 2.48
CA LYS A 81 2.44 -6.27 3.57
C LYS A 81 2.55 -5.60 4.94
N ASN A 82 3.31 -4.52 5.06
CA ASN A 82 3.58 -3.87 6.35
C ASN A 82 2.35 -3.18 6.96
N LYS A 83 1.36 -2.75 6.17
CA LYS A 83 0.09 -2.21 6.71
C LYS A 83 -0.68 -3.21 7.57
N ASN A 84 -0.51 -4.51 7.36
CA ASN A 84 -1.17 -5.55 8.15
C ASN A 84 -0.42 -5.92 9.43
N ASN A 85 0.86 -5.55 9.55
CA ASN A 85 1.68 -5.85 10.74
C ASN A 85 1.71 -4.72 11.78
N SER A 86 1.16 -3.55 11.47
CA SER A 86 0.97 -2.46 12.44
C SER A 86 -0.28 -2.70 13.30
N LYS A 87 -0.29 -3.80 14.07
CA LYS A 87 -1.30 -4.11 15.08
C LYS A 87 -0.69 -4.64 16.39
N THR A 88 0.56 -4.31 16.66
CA THR A 88 1.24 -4.65 17.92
C THR A 88 1.52 -3.38 18.74
N THR A 89 0.46 -2.76 19.23
CA THR A 89 0.50 -1.98 20.47
C THR A 89 -0.16 -2.82 21.56
N PRO A 90 0.57 -3.32 22.58
CA PRO A 90 -0.05 -3.99 23.70
C PRO A 90 -0.62 -2.93 24.64
N SER A 91 -1.91 -2.61 24.50
CA SER A 91 -2.61 -1.85 25.54
C SER A 91 -3.18 -2.81 26.59
N PRO A 92 -2.90 -2.61 27.89
CA PRO A 92 -3.48 -3.44 28.94
C PRO A 92 -4.83 -2.84 29.35
N LYS A 93 -5.94 -3.56 29.12
CA LYS A 93 -7.19 -3.34 29.88
C LYS A 93 -8.19 -4.49 29.77
N ASN A 94 -8.19 -5.27 30.85
CA ASN A 94 -9.33 -5.87 31.55
C ASN A 94 -10.75 -5.78 30.95
N SER A 95 -11.36 -6.97 30.80
CA SER A 95 -12.80 -7.32 30.98
C SER A 95 -13.82 -7.01 29.83
N PRO A 96 -15.07 -7.56 29.85
CA PRO A 96 -15.42 -8.94 29.47
C PRO A 96 -16.63 -9.08 28.50
N LYS A 97 -16.82 -10.31 27.96
CA LYS A 97 -18.10 -10.98 27.56
C LYS A 97 -18.86 -10.62 26.25
N LYS A 98 -19.39 -11.71 25.64
CA LYS A 98 -20.53 -11.88 24.68
C LYS A 98 -20.30 -11.41 23.24
N SER A 99 -20.72 -12.11 22.16
CA SER A 99 -21.38 -13.39 21.87
C SER A 99 -21.34 -13.54 20.32
N PRO A 100 -21.30 -14.74 19.72
CA PRO A 100 -21.14 -14.88 18.27
C PRO A 100 -22.40 -14.49 17.48
N LYS A 101 -22.15 -13.81 16.35
CA LYS A 101 -23.07 -13.04 15.52
C LYS A 101 -23.80 -13.93 14.50
N ASN A 102 -25.08 -13.63 14.29
CA ASN A 102 -26.08 -14.29 13.44
C ASN A 102 -25.60 -14.74 12.05
N LYS A 103 -25.98 -15.97 11.69
CA LYS A 103 -25.84 -16.61 10.36
C LYS A 103 -26.94 -16.05 9.43
N LYS A 104 -26.58 -15.26 8.42
CA LYS A 104 -27.53 -14.79 7.38
C LYS A 104 -27.81 -15.93 6.39
N ARG A 105 -29.10 -16.23 6.18
CA ARG A 105 -29.63 -17.16 5.16
C ARG A 105 -29.40 -16.60 3.75
N LYS A 106 -29.02 -17.47 2.81
CA LYS A 106 -29.06 -17.25 1.37
C LYS A 106 -30.43 -17.75 0.89
N VAL A 107 -31.20 -16.90 0.22
CA VAL A 107 -32.42 -17.27 -0.50
C VAL A 107 -31.96 -17.70 -1.89
N GLU A 108 -32.23 -18.95 -2.25
CA GLU A 108 -32.22 -19.41 -3.65
C GLU A 108 -33.46 -18.85 -4.33
N GLN A 109 -33.23 -18.22 -5.47
CA GLN A 109 -34.26 -17.75 -6.39
C GLN A 109 -34.15 -18.71 -7.57
N GLU A 110 -35.09 -19.65 -7.66
CA GLU A 110 -35.25 -20.53 -8.82
C GLU A 110 -35.97 -19.70 -9.89
N ASP A 111 -35.23 -19.36 -10.95
CA ASP A 111 -35.78 -18.89 -12.22
C ASP A 111 -36.18 -20.15 -13.02
N GLU A 112 -37.49 -20.40 -13.14
CA GLU A 112 -38.04 -21.39 -14.06
C GLU A 112 -38.42 -20.67 -15.35
N GLU A 113 -37.58 -20.84 -16.38
CA GLU A 113 -37.93 -20.67 -17.78
C GLU A 113 -38.93 -21.76 -18.16
N ASP A 114 -40.08 -21.40 -18.73
CA ASP A 114 -40.85 -22.32 -19.56
C ASP A 114 -41.33 -21.56 -20.81
N GLU A 115 -40.54 -21.72 -21.88
CA GLU A 115 -40.94 -21.49 -23.26
C GLU A 115 -42.08 -22.45 -23.59
N LYS A 116 -43.24 -21.94 -23.98
CA LYS A 116 -44.11 -22.66 -24.93
C LYS A 116 -44.66 -21.72 -25.99
N GLU A 117 -44.19 -22.00 -27.19
CA GLU A 117 -44.83 -21.77 -28.48
C GLU A 117 -46.32 -22.12 -28.43
N ASP A 118 -47.15 -21.32 -29.10
CA ASP A 118 -48.22 -21.86 -29.93
C ASP A 118 -48.54 -20.85 -31.05
N GLU A 119 -48.38 -21.33 -32.28
CA GLU A 119 -48.81 -20.73 -33.54
C GLU A 119 -50.35 -20.71 -33.62
N GLU A 120 -50.95 -19.55 -33.92
CA GLU A 120 -51.95 -19.35 -34.99
C GLU A 120 -52.39 -17.88 -35.10
#